data_AF-A0A345VGT6-F1
#
_entry.id   AF-A0A345VGT6-F1
#
_cell.length_a   1.000
_cell.length_b   1.000
_cell.length_c   1.000
_cell.angle_alpha   90.00
_cell.angle_beta   90.00
_cell.angle_gamma   90.00
#
_symmetry.space_group_name_H-M   'P 1'
#
loop_
_entity.id
_entity.type
_entity.pdbx_description
1 polymer ?
#
loop_
_entity_poly.entity_id
_entity_poly.type
_entity_poly.pdbx_seq_one_letter_code
_entity_poly.pdbx_strand_id
1 'polypeptide(L)'
;MPHLEEQELSWTDLDRKAVDTVRVLAADAVEKVGNGHPGTAMSLAPAAYLLFQKLMRHDPKNPDWLGRDRFILSPGHTSLTLYIQLFLAGYGLELEDLEALRTWGSLTPGHPEYKHTAGVEITTGPLGQGLASAVGFAYSQRRMRGLFDADAP
;
A
#
# COMPACT_ATOMS: atom_id res chain seq x y z
N MET A 1 0.98 18.89 -11.44
CA MET A 1 0.30 18.16 -10.34
C MET A 1 0.07 19.20 -9.25
N PRO A 2 -1.11 19.83 -9.19
CA PRO A 2 -1.30 21.05 -8.38
C PRO A 2 -1.02 20.85 -6.88
N HIS A 3 -1.12 19.63 -6.36
CA HIS A 3 -0.83 19.31 -4.96
C HIS A 3 0.65 19.09 -4.64
N LEU A 4 1.52 18.91 -5.66
CA LEU A 4 2.97 18.78 -5.47
C LEU A 4 3.70 20.12 -5.55
N GLU A 5 3.05 21.19 -6.01
CA GLU A 5 3.69 22.50 -6.21
C GLU A 5 3.87 23.29 -4.91
N GLU A 6 3.29 22.85 -3.78
CA GLU A 6 3.38 23.54 -2.47
C GLU A 6 3.75 22.63 -1.28
N GLN A 7 3.95 21.32 -1.47
CA GLN A 7 4.28 20.43 -0.35
C GLN A 7 5.80 20.32 -0.17
N GLU A 8 6.36 21.06 0.80
CA GLU A 8 7.75 20.89 1.21
C GLU A 8 7.94 19.48 1.80
N LEU A 9 8.58 18.59 1.03
CA LEU A 9 8.92 17.24 1.47
C LEU A 9 9.99 17.31 2.57
N SER A 10 9.54 17.39 3.81
CA SER A 10 10.41 17.33 4.99
C SER A 10 10.57 15.90 5.50
N TRP A 11 11.79 15.57 5.94
CA TRP A 11 12.13 14.29 6.56
C TRP A 11 12.61 14.51 7.98
N THR A 12 11.81 14.07 8.95
CA THR A 12 12.04 14.27 10.38
C THR A 12 12.56 13.02 11.07
N ASP A 13 12.99 13.14 12.32
CA ASP A 13 13.35 11.99 13.15
C ASP A 13 12.15 11.06 13.42
N LEU A 14 10.92 11.61 13.45
CA LEU A 14 9.71 10.81 13.55
C LEU A 14 9.50 9.95 12.30
N ASP A 15 9.76 10.50 11.10
CA ASP A 15 9.69 9.74 9.85
C ASP A 15 10.72 8.60 9.85
N ARG A 16 11.95 8.87 10.31
CA ARG A 16 12.98 7.83 10.47
C ARG A 16 12.49 6.72 11.42
N LYS A 17 11.93 7.09 12.58
CA LYS A 17 11.40 6.14 13.55
C LYS A 17 10.26 5.31 12.98
N ALA A 18 9.35 5.92 12.23
CA ALA A 18 8.25 5.21 11.58
C ALA A 18 8.76 4.18 10.55
N VAL A 19 9.76 4.56 9.73
CA VAL A 19 10.42 3.61 8.81
C VAL A 19 11.09 2.46 9.55
N ASP A 20 11.75 2.72 10.68
CA ASP A 20 12.35 1.68 11.52
C ASP A 20 11.27 0.77 12.14
N THR A 21 10.14 1.33 12.56
CA THR A 21 8.97 0.56 13.00
C THR A 21 8.44 -0.36 11.90
N VAL A 22 8.34 0.11 10.65
CA VAL A 22 7.92 -0.73 9.51
C VAL A 22 8.87 -1.93 9.33
N ARG A 23 10.19 -1.69 9.46
CA ARG A 23 11.19 -2.77 9.34
C ARG A 23 11.01 -3.84 10.40
N VAL A 24 10.84 -3.43 11.66
CA VAL A 24 10.70 -4.37 12.78
C VAL A 24 9.36 -5.09 12.72
N LEU A 25 8.25 -4.40 12.43
CA LEU A 25 6.95 -5.05 12.23
C LEU A 25 6.99 -6.11 11.11
N ALA A 26 7.72 -5.83 10.02
CA ALA A 26 7.86 -6.81 8.95
C ALA A 26 8.64 -8.05 9.37
N ALA A 27 9.68 -7.89 10.20
CA ALA A 27 10.43 -9.01 10.76
C ALA A 27 9.60 -9.80 11.78
N ASP A 28 8.99 -9.13 12.74
CA ASP A 28 8.23 -9.75 13.84
C ASP A 28 7.00 -10.51 13.33
N ALA A 29 6.25 -9.95 12.37
CA ALA A 29 5.08 -10.62 11.80
C ALA A 29 5.46 -11.93 11.07
N VAL A 30 6.58 -11.93 10.34
CA VAL A 30 7.11 -13.15 9.70
C VAL A 30 7.59 -14.16 10.73
N GLU A 31 8.32 -13.71 11.75
CA GLU A 31 8.85 -14.56 12.80
C GLU A 31 7.71 -15.23 13.59
N LYS A 32 6.64 -14.48 13.91
CA LYS A 32 5.48 -14.98 14.65
C LYS A 32 4.78 -16.16 13.97
N VAL A 33 4.59 -16.11 12.65
CA VAL A 33 4.00 -17.22 11.88
C VAL A 33 5.04 -18.23 11.38
N GLY A 34 6.34 -17.94 11.55
CA GLY A 34 7.45 -18.78 11.14
C GLY A 34 7.68 -18.89 9.62
N ASN A 35 7.03 -18.06 8.81
CA ASN A 35 7.20 -18.05 7.35
C ASN A 35 6.77 -16.72 6.70
N GLY A 36 7.44 -16.30 5.62
CA GLY A 36 7.09 -15.08 4.89
C GLY A 36 8.29 -14.41 4.20
N HIS A 37 8.14 -13.14 3.80
CA HIS A 37 9.15 -12.40 3.02
C HIS A 37 9.49 -11.04 3.68
N PRO A 38 10.35 -11.03 4.73
CA PRO A 38 10.63 -9.81 5.48
C PRO A 38 11.62 -8.88 4.76
N GLY A 39 12.61 -9.44 4.05
CA GLY A 39 13.74 -8.67 3.49
C GLY A 39 13.34 -7.53 2.56
N THR A 40 12.45 -7.81 1.59
CA THR A 40 11.95 -6.77 0.66
C THR A 40 11.12 -5.71 1.38
N ALA A 41 10.33 -6.08 2.39
CA ALA A 41 9.51 -5.13 3.14
C ALA A 41 10.36 -4.19 3.98
N MET A 42 11.43 -4.71 4.59
CA MET A 42 12.39 -3.92 5.35
C MET A 42 13.16 -2.92 4.45
N SER A 43 13.58 -3.36 3.26
CA SER A 43 14.36 -2.52 2.35
C SER A 43 13.51 -1.45 1.65
N LEU A 44 12.26 -1.77 1.28
CA LEU A 44 11.33 -0.83 0.68
C LEU A 44 10.59 0.06 1.69
N ALA A 45 10.74 -0.17 3.00
CA ALA A 45 10.08 0.62 4.04
C ALA A 45 10.17 2.15 3.84
N PRO A 46 11.33 2.76 3.51
CA PRO A 46 11.41 4.20 3.27
C PRO A 46 10.56 4.67 2.08
N ALA A 47 10.56 3.89 0.98
CA ALA A 47 9.82 4.23 -0.24
C ALA A 47 8.31 4.06 -0.03
N ALA A 48 7.89 2.97 0.60
CA ALA A 48 6.48 2.72 0.91
C ALA A 48 5.92 3.77 1.88
N TYR A 49 6.69 4.13 2.92
CA TYR A 49 6.33 5.19 3.86
C TYR A 49 6.19 6.55 3.16
N LEU A 50 7.17 6.93 2.33
CA LEU A 50 7.10 8.16 1.55
C LEU A 50 5.84 8.22 0.67
N LEU A 51 5.54 7.13 -0.04
CA LEU A 51 4.37 7.06 -0.92
C LEU A 51 3.07 7.23 -0.14
N PHE A 52 2.83 6.43 0.90
CA PHE A 52 1.56 6.44 1.63
C PHE A 52 1.41 7.65 2.56
N GLN A 53 2.46 8.08 3.24
CA GLN A 53 2.32 9.09 4.29
C GLN A 53 2.53 10.52 3.80
N LYS A 54 3.16 10.71 2.63
CA LYS A 54 3.54 12.04 2.15
C LYS A 54 3.16 12.37 0.71
N LEU A 55 2.99 11.39 -0.18
CA LEU A 55 2.80 11.68 -1.62
C LEU A 55 1.43 11.32 -2.16
N MET A 56 0.92 10.13 -1.86
CA MET A 56 -0.33 9.67 -2.41
C MET A 56 -1.50 10.50 -1.88
N ARG A 57 -2.46 10.74 -2.75
CA ARG A 57 -3.76 11.30 -2.37
C ARG A 57 -4.75 10.17 -2.15
N HIS A 58 -5.15 9.95 -0.90
CA HIS A 58 -6.09 8.89 -0.55
C HIS A 58 -6.83 9.22 0.76
N ASP A 59 -7.92 8.51 1.04
CA ASP A 59 -8.68 8.63 2.28
C ASP A 59 -8.81 7.22 2.91
N PRO A 60 -8.05 6.92 3.97
CA PRO A 60 -8.12 5.65 4.67
C PRO A 60 -9.52 5.34 5.26
N LYS A 61 -10.31 6.37 5.56
CA LYS A 61 -11.70 6.21 6.04
C LYS A 61 -12.69 5.95 4.90
N ASN A 62 -12.28 6.19 3.66
CA ASN A 62 -13.06 5.87 2.46
C ASN A 62 -12.15 5.21 1.39
N PRO A 63 -11.80 3.93 1.58
CA PRO A 63 -10.94 3.19 0.65
C PRO A 63 -11.49 3.14 -0.78
N ASP A 64 -12.81 3.32 -0.95
CA ASP A 64 -13.50 3.31 -2.23
C ASP A 64 -13.62 4.69 -2.89
N TRP A 65 -13.05 5.75 -2.29
CA TRP A 65 -13.06 7.09 -2.87
C TRP A 65 -12.57 7.08 -4.32
N LEU A 66 -13.44 7.55 -5.22
CA LEU A 66 -13.21 7.47 -6.66
C LEU A 66 -11.91 8.18 -7.10
N GLY A 67 -11.63 9.35 -6.51
CA GLY A 67 -10.53 10.25 -6.90
C GLY A 67 -9.17 9.98 -6.25
N ARG A 68 -9.02 8.90 -5.48
CA ARG A 68 -7.76 8.51 -4.85
C ARG A 68 -6.68 8.10 -5.86
N ASP A 69 -5.42 8.16 -5.48
CA ASP A 69 -4.36 7.47 -6.20
C ASP A 69 -4.45 5.96 -5.99
N ARG A 70 -4.00 5.18 -6.98
CA ARG A 70 -4.06 3.71 -6.95
C ARG A 70 -2.66 3.14 -6.74
N PHE A 71 -2.46 2.40 -5.65
CA PHE A 71 -1.21 1.70 -5.37
C PHE A 71 -1.32 0.21 -5.70
N ILE A 72 -0.42 -0.29 -6.54
CA ILE A 72 -0.37 -1.71 -6.91
C ILE A 72 0.99 -2.30 -6.51
N LEU A 73 0.98 -3.19 -5.51
CA LEU A 73 2.16 -3.96 -5.13
C LEU A 73 2.35 -5.15 -6.08
N SER A 74 3.00 -4.91 -7.23
CA SER A 74 3.30 -5.95 -8.22
C SER A 74 4.10 -7.14 -7.67
N PRO A 75 5.19 -6.96 -6.91
CA PRO A 75 5.87 -8.06 -6.23
C PRO A 75 5.08 -8.51 -5.00
N GLY A 76 3.92 -9.15 -5.18
CA GLY A 76 2.97 -9.45 -4.12
C GLY A 76 3.52 -10.29 -2.96
N HIS A 77 4.66 -10.97 -3.13
CA HIS A 77 5.31 -11.74 -2.06
C HIS A 77 5.67 -10.85 -0.85
N THR A 78 5.95 -9.56 -1.09
CA THR A 78 6.30 -8.59 -0.04
C THR A 78 5.05 -7.90 0.53
N SER A 79 3.99 -8.67 0.78
CA SER A 79 2.66 -8.18 1.19
C SER A 79 2.70 -7.27 2.43
N LEU A 80 3.62 -7.51 3.37
CA LEU A 80 3.86 -6.64 4.52
C LEU A 80 4.28 -5.21 4.17
N THR A 81 4.90 -4.98 2.99
CA THR A 81 5.14 -3.63 2.47
C THR A 81 3.84 -2.85 2.34
N LEU A 82 2.74 -3.52 1.98
CA LEU A 82 1.42 -2.90 1.85
C LEU A 82 0.67 -2.91 3.19
N TYR A 83 0.54 -4.05 3.85
CA TYR A 83 -0.27 -4.17 5.07
C TYR A 83 0.17 -3.22 6.18
N ILE A 84 1.49 -3.05 6.38
CA ILE A 84 1.99 -2.15 7.43
C ILE A 84 1.66 -0.69 7.07
N GLN A 85 1.70 -0.30 5.80
CA GLN A 85 1.29 1.06 5.40
C GLN A 85 -0.21 1.28 5.56
N LEU A 86 -1.03 0.25 5.27
CA LEU A 86 -2.47 0.29 5.51
C LEU A 86 -2.79 0.43 7.01
N PHE A 87 -2.07 -0.30 7.87
CA PHE A 87 -2.13 -0.14 9.33
C PHE A 87 -1.74 1.29 9.75
N LEU A 88 -0.57 1.78 9.34
CA LEU A 88 -0.09 3.11 9.72
C LEU A 88 -0.97 4.25 9.20
N ALA A 89 -1.55 4.11 8.00
CA ALA A 89 -2.46 5.09 7.43
C ALA A 89 -3.88 5.01 8.01
N GLY A 90 -4.23 3.95 8.76
CA GLY A 90 -5.56 3.81 9.36
C GLY A 90 -6.63 3.31 8.38
N TYR A 91 -6.28 2.38 7.49
CA TYR A 91 -7.24 1.69 6.60
C TYR A 91 -8.11 0.63 7.31
N GLY A 92 -8.00 0.54 8.64
CA GLY A 92 -8.75 -0.41 9.47
C GLY A 92 -8.05 -1.73 9.73
N LEU A 93 -6.84 -1.94 9.22
CA LEU A 93 -5.96 -2.98 9.77
C LEU A 93 -5.45 -2.51 11.13
N GLU A 94 -5.45 -3.41 12.11
CA GLU A 94 -4.93 -3.19 13.45
C GLU A 94 -3.66 -4.03 13.69
N LEU A 95 -3.04 -3.90 14.86
CA LEU A 95 -1.83 -4.65 15.20
C LEU A 95 -2.09 -6.16 15.20
N GLU A 96 -3.25 -6.57 15.68
CA GLU A 96 -3.70 -7.97 15.72
C GLU A 96 -3.76 -8.60 14.31
N ASP A 97 -4.07 -7.80 13.28
CA ASP A 97 -4.07 -8.29 11.90
C ASP A 97 -2.65 -8.57 11.39
N LEU A 98 -1.67 -7.71 11.72
CA LEU A 98 -0.27 -7.93 11.37
C LEU A 98 0.28 -9.16 12.10
N GLU A 99 -0.10 -9.33 13.36
CA GLU A 99 0.21 -10.50 14.17
C GLU A 99 -0.40 -11.80 13.63
N ALA A 100 -1.52 -11.71 12.91
CA ALA A 100 -2.23 -12.82 12.29
C ALA A 100 -1.79 -13.09 10.84
N LEU A 101 -0.66 -12.53 10.39
CA LEU A 101 -0.09 -12.76 9.06
C LEU A 101 -0.16 -14.24 8.65
N ARG A 102 -0.72 -14.52 7.47
CA ARG A 102 -0.75 -15.88 6.86
C ARG A 102 -1.46 -16.95 7.69
N THR A 103 -2.36 -16.55 8.57
CA THR A 103 -3.23 -17.47 9.32
C THR A 103 -4.62 -17.54 8.71
N TRP A 104 -5.38 -18.57 9.08
CA TRP A 104 -6.73 -18.78 8.56
C TRP A 104 -7.66 -17.62 8.92
N GLY A 105 -8.30 -17.03 7.90
CA GLY A 105 -9.30 -15.98 8.09
C GLY A 105 -8.74 -14.60 8.43
N SER A 106 -7.42 -14.42 8.53
CA SER A 106 -6.83 -13.11 8.80
C SER A 106 -6.99 -12.17 7.61
N LEU A 107 -7.02 -10.86 7.87
CA LEU A 107 -7.03 -9.82 6.83
C LEU A 107 -5.66 -9.60 6.19
N THR A 108 -4.67 -10.43 6.53
CA THR A 108 -3.27 -10.32 6.08
C THR A 108 -2.80 -11.64 5.45
N PRO A 109 -3.41 -12.08 4.32
CA PRO A 109 -2.98 -13.28 3.62
C PRO A 109 -1.56 -13.15 3.06
N GLY A 110 -0.97 -14.28 2.67
CA GLY A 110 0.43 -14.34 2.25
C GLY A 110 0.81 -13.51 1.02
N HIS A 111 -0.17 -13.21 0.18
CA HIS A 111 -0.09 -12.23 -0.90
C HIS A 111 -1.34 -11.33 -0.81
N PRO A 112 -1.32 -10.07 -1.28
CA PRO A 112 -2.48 -9.19 -1.22
C PRO A 112 -3.66 -9.76 -1.99
N GLU A 113 -4.85 -9.72 -1.39
CA GLU A 113 -6.10 -10.21 -1.99
C GLU A 113 -7.14 -9.09 -2.07
N TYR A 114 -7.60 -8.79 -3.29
CA TYR A 114 -8.64 -7.79 -3.54
C TYR A 114 -9.95 -8.19 -2.85
N LYS A 115 -10.67 -7.20 -2.29
CA LYS A 115 -11.89 -7.35 -1.47
C LYS A 115 -11.73 -8.07 -0.14
N HIS A 116 -10.59 -8.71 0.11
CA HIS A 116 -10.32 -9.32 1.41
C HIS A 116 -9.81 -8.28 2.41
N THR A 117 -8.89 -7.42 1.98
CA THR A 117 -8.30 -6.37 2.82
C THR A 117 -8.60 -4.98 2.24
N ALA A 118 -9.12 -4.07 3.07
CA ALA A 118 -9.38 -2.70 2.65
C ALA A 118 -8.08 -2.00 2.18
N GLY A 119 -8.14 -1.29 1.06
CA GLY A 119 -6.97 -0.62 0.46
C GLY A 119 -6.08 -1.52 -0.43
N VAL A 120 -6.37 -2.81 -0.54
CA VAL A 120 -5.75 -3.67 -1.58
C VAL A 120 -6.51 -3.51 -2.89
N GLU A 121 -5.88 -2.87 -3.87
CA GLU A 121 -6.51 -2.53 -5.17
C GLU A 121 -6.72 -3.73 -6.10
N ILE A 122 -5.84 -4.73 -6.02
CA ILE A 122 -5.85 -5.90 -6.88
C ILE A 122 -5.12 -7.07 -6.20
N THR A 123 -5.58 -8.30 -6.43
CA THR A 123 -4.85 -9.49 -6.01
C THR A 123 -3.54 -9.61 -6.78
N THR A 124 -2.42 -9.68 -6.08
CA THR A 124 -1.09 -9.91 -6.68
C THR A 124 -0.42 -11.13 -6.06
N GLY A 125 0.73 -11.54 -6.60
CA GLY A 125 1.44 -12.75 -6.20
C GLY A 125 2.13 -13.39 -7.41
N PRO A 126 1.37 -13.77 -8.45
CA PRO A 126 1.95 -14.10 -9.75
C PRO A 126 2.70 -12.89 -10.33
N LEU A 127 4.03 -12.99 -10.35
CA LEU A 127 4.90 -11.89 -10.76
C LEU A 127 4.56 -11.38 -12.16
N GLY A 128 4.60 -10.06 -12.32
CA GLY A 128 4.27 -9.36 -13.57
C GLY A 128 2.80 -8.94 -13.70
N GLN A 129 1.86 -9.66 -13.08
CA GLN A 129 0.42 -9.39 -13.24
C GLN A 129 0.00 -8.04 -12.63
N GLY A 130 0.54 -7.68 -11.46
CA GLY A 130 0.25 -6.39 -10.84
C GLY A 130 0.72 -5.22 -11.73
N LEU A 131 1.94 -5.29 -12.26
CA LEU A 131 2.48 -4.26 -13.16
C LEU A 131 1.66 -4.17 -14.46
N ALA A 132 1.35 -5.31 -15.09
CA ALA A 132 0.52 -5.34 -16.30
C ALA A 132 -0.87 -4.74 -16.04
N SER A 133 -1.47 -5.06 -14.90
CA SER A 133 -2.79 -4.54 -14.53
C SER A 133 -2.75 -3.05 -14.20
N ALA A 134 -1.69 -2.55 -13.56
CA ALA A 134 -1.50 -1.12 -13.27
C ALA A 134 -1.53 -0.26 -14.55
N VAL A 135 -1.04 -0.79 -15.67
CA VAL A 135 -1.22 -0.16 -16.99
C VAL A 135 -2.71 0.01 -17.30
N GLY A 136 -3.53 -1.03 -17.09
CA GLY A 136 -4.98 -0.97 -17.23
C GLY A 136 -5.65 0.09 -16.33
N PHE A 137 -5.23 0.20 -15.06
CA PHE A 137 -5.68 1.26 -14.15
C PHE A 137 -5.36 2.67 -14.69
N ALA A 138 -4.15 2.87 -15.24
CA ALA A 138 -3.78 4.16 -15.84
C ALA A 138 -4.61 4.46 -17.11
N TYR A 139 -4.84 3.46 -17.96
CA TYR A 139 -5.68 3.59 -19.15
C TYR A 139 -7.13 3.94 -18.78
N SER A 140 -7.70 3.29 -17.76
CA SER A 140 -9.07 3.56 -17.32
C SER A 140 -9.19 4.97 -16.77
N GLN A 141 -8.23 5.45 -15.97
CA GLN A 141 -8.23 6.84 -15.47
C GLN A 141 -8.24 7.85 -16.62
N ARG A 142 -7.39 7.67 -17.63
CA ARG A 142 -7.36 8.56 -18.82
C ARG A 142 -8.67 8.51 -19.60
N ARG A 143 -9.26 7.33 -19.76
CA ARG A 143 -10.55 7.15 -20.43
C ARG A 143 -11.68 7.84 -19.68
N MET A 144 -11.72 7.70 -18.35
CA MET A 144 -12.72 8.34 -17.49
C MET A 144 -12.62 9.87 -17.57
N ARG A 145 -11.40 10.43 -17.50
CA ARG A 145 -11.20 11.89 -17.70
C ARG A 145 -11.79 12.34 -19.03
N GLY A 146 -11.47 11.67 -20.14
CA GLY A 146 -11.99 12.03 -21.45
C GLY A 146 -13.51 11.88 -21.62
N LEU A 147 -14.20 11.10 -20.76
CA LEU A 147 -15.65 10.93 -20.80
C LEU A 147 -16.41 11.93 -19.93
N PHE A 148 -15.83 12.34 -18.80
CA PHE A 148 -16.54 13.10 -17.78
C PHE A 148 -16.02 14.51 -17.57
N ASP A 149 -14.74 14.76 -17.84
CA ASP A 149 -14.07 16.02 -17.51
C ASP A 149 -12.81 16.23 -18.39
N ALA A 150 -13.02 16.25 -19.70
CA ALA A 150 -11.93 16.27 -20.68
C ALA A 150 -11.10 17.58 -20.61
N ASP A 151 -11.76 18.67 -20.25
CA ASP A 151 -11.20 20.03 -20.24
C ASP A 151 -10.76 20.49 -18.84
N ALA A 152 -10.86 19.65 -17.82
CA ALA A 152 -10.25 19.95 -16.52
C ALA A 152 -8.79 20.34 -16.70
N PRO A 153 -8.28 21.34 -15.95
CA PRO A 153 -6.90 21.81 -16.06
C PRO A 153 -5.84 20.72 -15.80
#